data_AF-A0A7I7NXZ3-F1
#
_entry.id   AF-A0A7I7NXZ3-F1
#
_cell.length_a   1.000
_cell.length_b   1.000
_cell.length_c   1.000
_cell.angle_alpha   90.00
_cell.angle_beta   90.00
_cell.angle_gamma   90.00
#
_symmetry.space_group_name_H-M   'P 1'
#
loop_
_entity.id
_entity.type
_entity.pdbx_description
1 polymer ?
#
loop_
_entity_poly.entity_id
_entity_poly.type
_entity_poly.pdbx_seq_one_letter_code
_entity_poly.pdbx_strand_id
1 'polypeptide(L)'
;MEMPPKNLDEDPPDPDADALEGLKNGPRYPFTESPRRHIKMDVRAGVYTIWRGDELIYAGYSGRDGTKSGPAGRLSAHRSGQRSGDKFCVYVFDRFILPKLTADEIRRAAAGDLNLDEIIRAFIAEELEYRYVPRDSQMAAEALERRVIRGELGSRPLLNSIRDDEGDTGDAG
;
A
#
# COMPACT_ATOMS: atom_id res chain seq x y z
N MET A 1 16.12 49.68 -18.81
CA MET A 1 16.18 48.22 -19.03
C MET A 1 15.10 47.64 -18.14
N GLU A 2 13.87 47.55 -18.66
CA GLU A 2 12.74 47.00 -17.91
C GLU A 2 12.89 45.48 -17.84
N MET A 3 12.81 44.93 -16.65
CA MET A 3 12.71 43.49 -16.45
C MET A 3 11.32 43.03 -16.91
N PRO A 4 11.20 41.92 -17.66
CA PRO A 4 9.90 41.39 -18.02
C PRO A 4 9.11 41.00 -16.77
N PRO A 5 7.78 41.18 -16.78
CA PRO A 5 6.93 40.79 -15.65
C PRO A 5 7.06 39.27 -15.42
N LYS A 6 7.27 38.88 -14.15
CA LYS A 6 7.13 37.47 -13.75
C LYS A 6 5.67 37.07 -13.98
N ASN A 7 5.44 36.05 -14.80
CA ASN A 7 4.14 35.37 -14.87
C ASN A 7 3.78 34.89 -13.46
N LEU A 8 2.71 35.44 -12.90
CA LEU A 8 2.19 35.13 -11.55
C LEU A 8 1.04 34.11 -11.59
N ASP A 9 0.73 33.56 -12.76
CA ASP A 9 -0.47 32.74 -13.02
C ASP A 9 -0.18 31.24 -13.21
N GLU A 10 1.06 30.79 -13.00
CA GLU A 10 1.36 29.35 -12.98
C GLU A 10 1.20 28.83 -11.55
N ASP A 11 0.23 27.94 -11.34
CA ASP A 11 0.13 27.17 -10.10
C ASP A 11 1.51 26.53 -9.81
N PRO A 12 1.99 26.57 -8.56
CA PRO A 12 3.25 25.95 -8.23
C PRO A 12 3.20 24.47 -8.65
N PRO A 13 4.30 23.94 -9.23
CA PRO A 13 4.32 22.56 -9.67
C PRO A 13 3.95 21.64 -8.51
N ASP A 14 3.09 20.67 -8.78
CA ASP A 14 2.64 19.71 -7.77
C ASP A 14 3.85 19.02 -7.14
N PRO A 15 4.09 19.19 -5.83
CA PRO A 15 5.28 18.66 -5.16
C PRO A 15 5.33 17.12 -5.12
N ASP A 16 4.23 16.44 -5.47
CA ASP A 16 4.20 14.97 -5.57
C ASP A 16 4.08 14.44 -7.00
N ALA A 17 4.14 15.28 -8.04
CA ALA A 17 3.97 14.82 -9.43
C ALA A 17 4.91 13.63 -9.77
N ASP A 18 6.19 13.78 -9.47
CA ASP A 18 7.19 12.73 -9.70
C ASP A 18 6.94 11.49 -8.83
N ALA A 19 6.44 11.68 -7.61
CA ALA A 19 6.18 10.59 -6.69
C ALA A 19 4.93 9.79 -7.11
N LEU A 20 3.89 10.46 -7.59
CA LEU A 20 2.70 9.83 -8.18
C LEU A 20 3.08 9.05 -9.44
N GLU A 21 3.90 9.65 -10.31
CA GLU A 21 4.40 8.98 -11.52
C GLU A 21 5.22 7.73 -11.17
N GLY A 22 6.10 7.81 -10.16
CA GLY A 22 6.84 6.66 -9.65
C GLY A 22 5.94 5.55 -9.10
N LEU A 23 4.86 5.91 -8.38
CA LEU A 23 3.88 4.97 -7.86
C LEU A 23 2.96 4.37 -8.93
N LYS A 24 2.84 5.00 -10.09
CA LYS A 24 2.05 4.52 -11.24
C LYS A 24 2.89 3.65 -12.17
N ASN A 25 4.05 4.15 -12.56
CA ASN A 25 4.83 3.69 -13.71
C ASN A 25 6.27 3.28 -13.38
N GLY A 26 6.71 3.35 -12.12
CA GLY A 26 8.08 3.01 -11.72
C GLY A 26 8.48 1.54 -11.92
N PRO A 27 9.49 1.04 -11.20
CA PRO A 27 9.76 -0.39 -11.14
C PRO A 27 8.69 -1.12 -10.30
N ARG A 28 8.34 -2.34 -10.69
CA ARG A 28 7.57 -3.28 -9.86
C ARG A 28 8.51 -4.30 -9.24
N TYR A 29 8.24 -4.66 -8.00
CA TYR A 29 9.02 -5.62 -7.24
C TYR A 29 8.12 -6.75 -6.75
N PRO A 30 8.51 -8.02 -6.96
CA PRO A 30 7.69 -9.15 -6.54
C PRO A 30 7.83 -9.40 -5.03
N PHE A 31 6.77 -9.91 -4.40
CA PHE A 31 6.83 -10.34 -2.99
C PHE A 31 7.57 -11.68 -2.79
N THR A 32 7.94 -12.39 -3.86
CA THR A 32 8.87 -13.52 -3.77
C THR A 32 10.24 -13.08 -3.23
N GLU A 33 10.67 -11.87 -3.55
CA GLU A 33 11.89 -11.26 -3.05
C GLU A 33 11.68 -10.51 -1.72
N SER A 34 12.76 -10.36 -0.94
CA SER A 34 12.70 -9.55 0.27
C SER A 34 12.66 -8.06 -0.10
N PRO A 35 11.75 -7.26 0.47
CA PRO A 35 11.71 -5.82 0.19
C PRO A 35 13.00 -5.07 0.53
N ARG A 36 13.81 -5.62 1.45
CA ARG A 36 15.13 -5.10 1.82
C ARG A 36 16.17 -5.18 0.70
N ARG A 37 15.91 -5.93 -0.38
CA ARG A 37 16.76 -5.94 -1.59
C ARG A 37 16.56 -4.71 -2.46
N HIS A 38 15.36 -4.14 -2.42
CA HIS A 38 14.96 -3.05 -3.30
C HIS A 38 14.90 -1.72 -2.56
N ILE A 39 14.61 -1.75 -1.25
CA ILE A 39 14.46 -0.57 -0.40
C ILE A 39 15.66 -0.48 0.54
N LYS A 40 16.44 0.59 0.39
CA LYS A 40 17.62 0.82 1.23
C LYS A 40 17.25 1.00 2.70
N MET A 41 18.18 0.60 3.56
CA MET A 41 18.01 0.59 5.01
C MET A 41 17.98 1.96 5.65
N ASP A 42 18.26 3.04 4.94
CA ASP A 42 18.20 4.44 5.38
C ASP A 42 16.86 5.11 5.02
N VAL A 43 16.04 4.50 4.17
CA VAL A 43 14.69 4.98 3.85
C VAL A 43 13.78 4.78 5.07
N ARG A 44 13.42 5.88 5.72
CA ARG A 44 12.60 5.89 6.95
C ARG A 44 11.13 6.20 6.69
N ALA A 45 10.84 6.99 5.68
CA ALA A 45 9.48 7.34 5.26
C ALA A 45 9.29 7.11 3.75
N GLY A 46 8.06 6.78 3.37
CA GLY A 46 7.72 6.50 1.98
C GLY A 46 6.34 5.92 1.82
N VAL A 47 5.86 5.96 0.58
CA VAL A 47 4.58 5.40 0.14
C VAL A 47 4.84 4.18 -0.71
N TYR A 48 4.00 3.17 -0.59
CA TYR A 48 4.02 1.98 -1.44
C TYR A 48 2.61 1.68 -1.96
N THR A 49 2.58 1.10 -3.15
CA THR A 49 1.36 0.58 -3.78
C THR A 49 1.56 -0.90 -4.09
N ILE A 50 0.51 -1.69 -3.91
CA ILE A 50 0.48 -3.14 -4.14
C ILE A 50 -0.51 -3.40 -5.27
N TRP A 51 -0.07 -4.23 -6.21
CA TRP A 51 -0.76 -4.47 -7.47
C TRP A 51 -0.93 -5.97 -7.71
N ARG A 52 -2.00 -6.33 -8.42
CA ARG A 52 -2.24 -7.66 -8.97
C ARG A 52 -2.50 -7.49 -10.47
N GLY A 53 -1.52 -7.82 -11.31
CA GLY A 53 -1.57 -7.39 -12.71
C GLY A 53 -1.73 -5.87 -12.78
N ASP A 54 -2.71 -5.36 -13.51
CA ASP A 54 -2.96 -3.90 -13.62
C ASP A 54 -3.90 -3.34 -12.55
N GLU A 55 -4.41 -4.18 -11.64
CA GLU A 55 -5.32 -3.75 -10.58
C GLU A 55 -4.56 -3.21 -9.37
N LEU A 56 -4.88 -1.98 -8.96
CA LEU A 56 -4.37 -1.40 -7.72
C LEU A 56 -5.11 -2.01 -6.52
N ILE A 57 -4.40 -2.85 -5.76
CA ILE A 57 -4.98 -3.61 -4.64
C ILE A 57 -4.96 -2.79 -3.36
N TYR A 58 -3.81 -2.20 -3.03
CA TYR A 58 -3.61 -1.52 -1.76
C TYR A 58 -2.60 -0.40 -1.87
N ALA A 59 -2.79 0.66 -1.08
CA ALA A 59 -1.82 1.72 -0.87
C ALA A 59 -1.56 1.86 0.63
N GLY A 60 -0.32 2.13 0.99
CA GLY A 60 0.06 2.39 2.36
C GLY A 60 1.27 3.28 2.44
N TYR A 61 1.44 3.92 3.58
CA TYR A 61 2.64 4.67 3.89
C TYR A 61 3.35 4.10 5.10
N SER A 62 4.59 4.54 5.26
CA SER A 62 5.36 4.35 6.47
C SER A 62 6.25 5.56 6.69
N GLY A 63 6.78 5.67 7.90
CA GLY A 63 7.35 6.88 8.44
C GLY A 63 6.84 6.93 9.86
N ARG A 64 7.68 6.57 10.82
CA ARG A 64 7.45 6.87 12.22
C ARG A 64 8.81 7.27 12.74
N ASP A 65 8.90 8.49 13.24
CA ASP A 65 10.12 8.99 13.85
C ASP A 65 10.53 8.00 14.96
N GLY A 66 11.64 7.30 14.75
CA GLY A 66 12.19 6.35 15.73
C GLY A 66 11.85 4.85 15.56
N THR A 67 11.00 4.43 14.61
CA THR A 67 10.85 2.99 14.31
C THR A 67 11.77 2.55 13.17
N LYS A 68 12.59 1.53 13.42
CA LYS A 68 13.72 1.12 12.55
C LYS A 68 13.33 0.53 11.19
N SER A 69 12.04 0.36 10.88
CA SER A 69 11.61 -0.59 9.86
C SER A 69 11.22 0.04 8.51
N GLY A 70 10.73 1.29 8.48
CA GLY A 70 10.41 2.01 7.23
C GLY A 70 9.49 1.25 6.26
N PRO A 71 9.47 1.62 4.96
CA PRO A 71 8.65 0.95 3.96
C PRO A 71 9.04 -0.52 3.80
N ALA A 72 10.35 -0.82 3.82
CA ALA A 72 10.88 -2.18 3.72
C ALA A 72 10.31 -3.11 4.80
N GLY A 73 10.21 -2.62 6.03
CA GLY A 73 9.68 -3.36 7.17
C GLY A 73 8.18 -3.58 7.10
N ARG A 74 7.41 -2.57 6.67
CA ARG A 74 5.97 -2.73 6.44
C ARG A 74 5.67 -3.72 5.34
N LEU A 75 6.34 -3.62 4.20
CA LEU A 75 6.22 -4.59 3.11
C LEU A 75 6.71 -5.99 3.52
N SER A 76 7.71 -6.09 4.40
CA SER A 76 8.14 -7.39 4.96
C SER A 76 7.09 -8.00 5.89
N ALA A 77 6.34 -7.17 6.63
CA ALA A 77 5.21 -7.63 7.44
C ALA A 77 4.11 -8.18 6.53
N HIS A 78 3.75 -7.47 5.45
CA HIS A 78 2.80 -7.95 4.45
C HIS A 78 3.24 -9.29 3.87
N ARG A 79 4.51 -9.38 3.44
CA ARG A 79 5.11 -10.61 2.90
C ARG A 79 5.02 -11.81 3.85
N SER A 80 4.92 -11.60 5.16
CA SER A 80 4.83 -12.70 6.11
C SER A 80 3.51 -13.46 6.04
N GLY A 81 2.44 -12.83 5.52
CA GLY A 81 1.08 -13.35 5.50
C GLY A 81 0.38 -13.38 6.86
N GLN A 82 1.05 -12.92 7.93
CA GLN A 82 0.51 -12.96 9.28
C GLN A 82 -0.66 -11.98 9.42
N ARG A 83 -1.83 -12.48 9.85
CA ARG A 83 -3.02 -11.65 10.06
C ARG A 83 -2.93 -10.81 11.34
N SER A 84 -2.29 -11.33 12.39
CA SER A 84 -2.15 -10.62 13.65
C SER A 84 -1.25 -9.40 13.49
N GLY A 85 -1.82 -8.20 13.59
CA GLY A 85 -1.07 -6.93 13.54
C GLY A 85 -0.79 -6.40 12.14
N ASP A 86 -1.32 -7.04 11.09
CA ASP A 86 -1.22 -6.58 9.71
C ASP A 86 -2.60 -6.49 9.04
N LYS A 87 -3.12 -5.26 8.96
CA LYS A 87 -4.42 -4.97 8.35
C LYS A 87 -4.48 -5.37 6.88
N PHE A 88 -3.37 -5.27 6.13
CA PHE A 88 -3.37 -5.68 4.73
C PHE A 88 -3.57 -7.19 4.59
N CYS A 89 -2.90 -8.01 5.41
CA CYS A 89 -3.07 -9.45 5.41
C CYS A 89 -4.50 -9.88 5.78
N VAL A 90 -5.16 -9.15 6.70
CA VAL A 90 -6.57 -9.36 7.02
C VAL A 90 -7.46 -9.09 5.80
N TYR A 91 -7.25 -7.97 5.10
CA TYR A 91 -8.03 -7.65 3.90
C TYR A 91 -7.79 -8.64 2.74
N VAL A 92 -6.55 -9.10 2.57
CA VAL A 92 -6.23 -10.16 1.60
C VAL A 92 -7.00 -11.44 1.94
N PHE A 93 -7.00 -11.83 3.22
CA PHE A 93 -7.75 -12.98 3.67
C PHE A 93 -9.25 -12.83 3.36
N ASP A 94 -9.87 -11.75 3.81
CA ASP A 94 -11.33 -11.56 3.70
C ASP A 94 -11.80 -11.48 2.25
N ARG A 95 -11.03 -10.85 1.36
CA ARG A 95 -11.46 -10.59 -0.03
C ARG A 95 -11.01 -11.63 -1.05
N PHE A 96 -9.85 -12.25 -0.86
CA PHE A 96 -9.29 -13.15 -1.88
C PHE A 96 -9.25 -14.61 -1.46
N ILE A 97 -9.11 -14.88 -0.16
CA ILE A 97 -8.91 -16.24 0.35
C ILE A 97 -10.22 -16.81 0.87
N LEU A 98 -10.87 -16.12 1.82
CA LEU A 98 -12.08 -16.58 2.50
C LEU A 98 -13.20 -16.98 1.52
N PRO A 99 -13.51 -16.24 0.43
CA PRO A 99 -14.56 -16.62 -0.51
C PRO A 99 -14.28 -17.90 -1.30
N LYS A 100 -13.02 -18.38 -1.29
CA LYS A 100 -12.57 -19.56 -2.05
C LYS A 100 -12.34 -20.78 -1.17
N LEU A 101 -12.39 -20.64 0.15
CA LEU A 101 -12.19 -21.77 1.06
C LEU A 101 -13.34 -22.77 0.93
N THR A 102 -12.99 -24.04 0.81
CA THR A 102 -13.93 -25.16 0.86
C THR A 102 -14.39 -25.43 2.29
N ALA A 103 -15.52 -26.13 2.43
CA ALA A 103 -16.01 -26.55 3.74
C ALA A 103 -14.99 -27.43 4.48
N ASP A 104 -14.19 -28.23 3.78
CA ASP A 104 -13.13 -29.03 4.39
C ASP A 104 -11.99 -28.17 4.93
N GLU A 105 -11.52 -27.19 4.15
CA GLU A 105 -10.48 -26.25 4.58
C GLU A 105 -10.93 -25.41 5.77
N ILE A 106 -12.19 -24.97 5.81
CA ILE A 106 -12.75 -24.26 6.96
C ILE A 106 -12.71 -25.15 8.21
N ARG A 107 -13.12 -26.43 8.11
CA ARG A 107 -13.04 -27.36 9.24
C ARG A 107 -11.60 -27.59 9.71
N ARG A 108 -10.67 -27.79 8.78
CA ARG A 108 -9.24 -27.97 9.10
C ARG A 108 -8.64 -26.73 9.73
N ALA A 109 -8.99 -25.53 9.25
CA ALA A 109 -8.57 -24.27 9.86
C ALA A 109 -9.10 -24.13 11.29
N ALA A 110 -10.37 -24.48 11.53
CA ALA A 110 -10.96 -24.46 12.88
C ALA A 110 -10.31 -25.48 13.83
N ALA A 111 -9.84 -26.61 13.31
CA ALA A 111 -9.10 -27.62 14.07
C ALA A 111 -7.63 -27.27 14.32
N GLY A 112 -7.09 -26.26 13.62
CA GLY A 112 -5.66 -25.91 13.65
C GLY A 112 -4.78 -26.71 12.68
N ASP A 113 -5.38 -27.54 11.82
CA ASP A 113 -4.70 -28.41 10.83
C ASP A 113 -4.44 -27.70 9.49
N LEU A 114 -4.87 -26.45 9.35
CA LEU A 114 -4.62 -25.61 8.19
C LEU A 114 -4.13 -24.23 8.63
N ASN A 115 -2.92 -23.86 8.20
CA ASN A 115 -2.35 -22.57 8.48
C ASN A 115 -2.82 -21.54 7.45
N LEU A 116 -3.81 -20.72 7.83
CA LEU A 116 -4.34 -19.66 6.96
C LEU A 116 -3.30 -18.60 6.62
N ASP A 117 -2.34 -18.34 7.51
CA ASP A 117 -1.30 -17.33 7.29
C ASP A 117 -0.32 -17.79 6.20
N GLU A 118 -0.09 -19.10 6.05
CA GLU A 118 0.69 -19.67 4.94
C GLU A 118 -0.03 -19.52 3.59
N ILE A 119 -1.35 -19.72 3.55
CA ILE A 119 -2.15 -19.51 2.34
C ILE A 119 -2.11 -18.04 1.90
N ILE A 120 -2.24 -17.11 2.86
CA ILE A 120 -2.14 -15.67 2.59
C ILE A 120 -0.74 -15.32 2.06
N ARG A 121 0.31 -15.85 2.70
CA ARG A 121 1.69 -15.65 2.24
C ARG A 121 1.91 -16.16 0.82
N ALA A 122 1.39 -17.33 0.49
CA ALA A 122 1.49 -17.89 -0.86
C ALA A 122 0.80 -16.97 -1.88
N PHE A 123 -0.44 -16.55 -1.61
CA PHE A 123 -1.16 -15.60 -2.45
C PHE A 123 -0.39 -14.29 -2.65
N ILE A 124 0.13 -13.70 -1.57
CA ILE A 124 0.91 -12.45 -1.67
C ILE A 124 2.16 -12.65 -2.53
N ALA A 125 2.87 -13.76 -2.38
CA ALA A 125 4.08 -14.04 -3.14
C ALA A 125 3.81 -14.32 -4.62
N GLU A 126 2.72 -15.01 -4.95
CA GLU A 126 2.41 -15.49 -6.30
C GLU A 126 1.66 -14.45 -7.13
N GLU A 127 0.77 -13.68 -6.51
CA GLU A 127 -0.17 -12.82 -7.24
C GLU A 127 0.18 -11.34 -7.16
N LEU A 128 1.00 -10.93 -6.19
CA LEU A 128 1.18 -9.52 -5.87
C LEU A 128 2.59 -9.01 -6.12
N GLU A 129 2.64 -7.76 -6.57
CA GLU A 129 3.85 -6.97 -6.72
C GLU A 129 3.65 -5.62 -6.03
N TYR A 130 4.75 -4.92 -5.75
CA TYR A 130 4.67 -3.60 -5.17
C TYR A 130 5.58 -2.59 -5.87
N ARG A 131 5.21 -1.31 -5.75
CA ARG A 131 6.03 -0.15 -6.07
C ARG A 131 6.25 0.65 -4.79
N TYR A 132 7.30 1.46 -4.74
CA TYR A 132 7.50 2.37 -3.61
C TYR A 132 8.19 3.66 -4.05
N VAL A 133 7.93 4.73 -3.31
CA VAL A 133 8.65 6.01 -3.42
C VAL A 133 9.06 6.48 -2.03
N PRO A 134 10.35 6.83 -1.81
CA PRO A 134 10.79 7.42 -0.55
C PRO A 134 10.21 8.82 -0.37
N ARG A 135 10.02 9.25 0.87
CA ARG A 135 9.59 10.60 1.23
C ARG A 135 10.41 11.14 2.39
N ASP A 136 10.47 12.47 2.50
CA ASP A 136 11.32 13.15 3.48
C ASP A 136 10.79 13.04 4.91
N SER A 137 9.47 12.88 5.07
CA SER A 137 8.82 12.80 6.38
C SER A 137 7.61 11.89 6.36
N GLN A 138 7.19 11.46 7.55
CA GLN A 138 5.91 10.76 7.74
C GLN A 138 4.74 11.59 7.19
N MET A 139 4.72 12.90 7.47
CA MET A 139 3.65 13.79 7.02
C MET A 139 3.56 13.85 5.49
N ALA A 140 4.70 13.95 4.80
CA ALA A 140 4.75 13.93 3.35
C ALA A 140 4.33 12.57 2.76
N ALA A 141 4.67 11.46 3.44
CA ALA A 141 4.24 10.13 3.03
C ALA A 141 2.73 9.92 3.23
N GLU A 142 2.19 10.37 4.35
CA GLU A 142 0.75 10.30 4.63
C GLU A 142 -0.07 11.15 3.67
N ALA A 143 0.37 12.39 3.39
CA ALA A 143 -0.31 13.27 2.44
C ALA A 143 -0.40 12.63 1.05
N LEU A 144 0.71 12.08 0.55
CA LEU A 144 0.75 11.39 -0.75
C LEU A 144 -0.09 10.10 -0.75
N GLU A 145 -0.10 9.31 0.32
CA GLU A 145 -0.94 8.11 0.39
C GLU A 145 -2.43 8.43 0.31
N ARG A 146 -2.89 9.52 0.96
CA ARG A 146 -4.29 9.94 0.87
C ARG A 146 -4.70 10.30 -0.55
N ARG A 147 -3.79 10.90 -1.33
CA ARG A 147 -3.99 11.20 -2.76
C ARG A 147 -4.18 9.92 -3.57
N VAL A 148 -3.32 8.93 -3.33
CA VAL A 148 -3.41 7.61 -3.97
C VAL A 148 -4.74 6.92 -3.61
N ILE A 149 -5.14 6.93 -2.33
CA ILE A 149 -6.42 6.34 -1.89
C ILE A 149 -7.62 6.98 -2.59
N ARG A 150 -7.60 8.31 -2.80
CA ARG A 150 -8.66 9.02 -3.53
C ARG A 150 -8.72 8.70 -5.02
N GLY A 151 -7.72 8.02 -5.56
CA GLY A 151 -7.71 7.51 -6.92
C GLY A 151 -6.82 8.28 -7.88
N GLU A 152 -5.88 9.09 -7.38
CA GLU A 152 -5.00 9.92 -8.23
C GLU A 152 -4.02 9.11 -9.10
N LEU A 153 -3.93 7.78 -8.91
CA LEU A 153 -3.21 6.89 -9.83
C LEU A 153 -4.06 6.39 -11.01
N GLY A 154 -5.32 6.80 -11.09
CA GLY A 154 -6.30 6.40 -12.12
C GLY A 154 -7.43 5.51 -11.60
N SER A 155 -7.26 4.89 -10.43
CA SER A 155 -8.29 4.14 -9.72
C SER A 155 -8.04 4.17 -8.22
N ARG A 156 -9.09 3.96 -7.41
CA ARG A 156 -8.93 3.76 -5.96
C ARG A 156 -8.37 2.37 -5.69
N PRO A 157 -7.52 2.18 -4.67
CA PRO A 157 -7.07 0.85 -4.27
C PRO A 157 -8.24 0.01 -3.74
N LEU A 158 -8.40 -1.20 -4.26
CA LEU A 158 -9.52 -2.10 -3.97
C LEU A 158 -9.74 -2.35 -2.47
N LEU A 159 -8.67 -2.51 -1.70
CA LEU A 159 -8.74 -2.86 -0.28
C LEU A 159 -8.75 -1.63 0.65
N ASN A 160 -8.32 -0.45 0.18
CA ASN A 160 -8.32 0.76 1.01
C ASN A 160 -9.72 1.37 1.15
N SER A 161 -10.59 1.21 0.14
CA SER A 161 -11.94 1.79 0.11
C SER A 161 -12.86 1.27 1.23
N ILE A 162 -12.52 0.16 1.88
CA ILE A 162 -13.22 -0.32 3.10
C ILE A 162 -13.19 0.73 4.22
N ARG A 163 -12.17 1.60 4.24
CA ARG A 163 -12.08 2.71 5.22
C ARG A 163 -13.08 3.84 4.97
N ASP A 164 -13.52 4.03 3.74
CA ASP A 164 -14.36 5.17 3.38
C ASP A 164 -15.85 4.89 3.68
N ASP A 165 -16.28 3.63 3.59
CA ASP A 165 -17.67 3.22 3.86
C ASP A 165 -18.07 3.31 5.35
N GLU A 166 -17.10 3.29 6.28
CA GLU A 166 -17.35 3.50 7.72
C GLU A 166 -17.39 5.00 8.11
N GLY A 167 -17.00 5.91 7.21
CA GLY A 167 -16.89 7.36 7.47
C GLY A 167 -18.03 8.21 6.91
N ASP A 168 -18.91 7.64 6.08
CA ASP A 168 -20.02 8.36 5.42
C ASP A 168 -21.39 8.12 6.08
N THR A 169 -21.41 7.81 7.38
CA THR A 169 -22.65 7.89 8.17
C THR A 169 -22.80 9.30 8.75
N GLY A 170 -23.27 10.22 7.91
CA GLY A 170 -24.20 11.28 8.26
C GLY A 170 -23.66 12.46 9.08
N ASP A 171 -23.25 13.52 8.39
CA ASP A 171 -23.59 14.88 8.82
C ASP A 171 -24.81 15.34 7.99
N ALA A 172 -25.98 14.92 8.45
CA ALA A 172 -27.26 15.49 8.08
C ALA A 172 -27.97 15.83 9.39
N GLY A 173 -27.68 17.02 9.91
CA GLY A 173 -28.30 17.63 11.08
C GLY A 173 -28.21 19.15 11.01
#